data_AF-A0A9W8A2X0-F1
#
_entry.id   AF-A0A9W8A2X0-F1
#
_cell.length_a   1.000
_cell.length_b   1.000
_cell.length_c   1.000
_cell.angle_alpha   90.00
_cell.angle_beta   90.00
_cell.angle_gamma   90.00
#
_symmetry.space_group_name_H-M   'P 1'
#
loop_
_entity.id
_entity.type
_entity.pdbx_description
1 polymer ?
#
loop_
_entity_poly.entity_id
_entity_poly.type
_entity_poly.pdbx_seq_one_letter_code
_entity_poly.pdbx_strand_id
1 'polypeptide(L)'
;MASGFGYQGRNRCFEFWQEFKKCYILSEDPVQKDCVPLRDDYVECLHSFKEIARVQKIQAVEQEKLKKGELKPREEEKLDPRFNLRSPVSA
;
A
#
# COMPACT_ATOMS: atom_id res chain seq x y z
N MET A 1 9.60 16.15 -16.78
CA MET A 1 8.72 15.68 -15.69
C MET A 1 8.70 14.16 -15.68
N ALA A 2 9.37 13.51 -14.73
CA ALA A 2 9.28 12.06 -14.55
C ALA A 2 8.09 11.73 -13.61
N SER A 3 6.87 12.00 -14.08
CA SER A 3 5.65 11.94 -13.25
C SER A 3 5.11 10.51 -13.06
N GLY A 4 5.97 9.49 -12.98
CA GLY A 4 5.48 8.11 -12.90
C GLY A 4 6.46 6.97 -13.16
N PHE A 5 7.71 7.28 -13.52
CA PHE A 5 8.74 6.27 -13.74
C PHE A 5 9.81 6.37 -12.66
N GLY A 6 9.97 5.30 -11.89
CA GLY A 6 11.04 5.07 -10.93
C GLY A 6 12.15 4.21 -11.53
N TYR A 7 13.06 3.75 -10.66
CA TYR A 7 14.27 3.03 -11.06
C TYR A 7 14.01 1.72 -11.84
N GLN A 8 12.88 1.05 -11.59
CA GLN A 8 12.49 -0.21 -12.24
C GLN A 8 11.32 -0.04 -13.25
N GLY A 9 11.03 1.19 -13.69
CA GLY A 9 9.90 1.46 -14.59
C GLY A 9 8.74 2.13 -13.86
N ARG A 10 7.48 1.73 -14.13
CA ARG A 10 6.30 2.41 -13.56
C ARG A 10 6.26 2.31 -12.03
N ASN A 11 5.89 3.40 -11.38
CA ASN A 11 5.71 3.44 -9.93
C ASN A 11 4.51 2.58 -9.48
N ARG A 12 4.58 1.99 -8.27
CA ARG A 12 3.52 1.13 -7.70
C ARG A 12 2.12 1.76 -7.71
N CYS A 13 2.02 3.05 -7.42
CA CYS A 13 0.75 3.79 -7.35
C CYS A 13 0.44 4.60 -8.63
N PHE A 14 1.10 4.28 -9.75
CA PHE A 14 0.95 5.03 -10.99
C PHE A 14 -0.46 4.91 -11.59
N GLU A 15 -1.10 3.76 -11.47
CA GLU A 15 -2.45 3.52 -12.00
C GLU A 15 -3.49 4.43 -11.34
N PHE A 16 -3.49 4.53 -10.01
CA PHE A 16 -4.37 5.44 -9.27
C PHE A 16 -4.15 6.91 -9.65
N TRP A 17 -2.89 7.31 -9.88
CA TRP A 17 -2.57 8.65 -10.35
C TRP A 17 -3.11 8.92 -11.76
N GLN A 18 -3.05 7.92 -12.66
CA GLN A 18 -3.61 8.05 -14.00
C GLN A 18 -5.12 8.25 -13.97
N GLU A 19 -5.84 7.50 -13.13
CA GLU A 19 -7.30 7.64 -13.00
C GLU A 19 -7.69 9.00 -12.39
N PHE A 20 -6.98 9.45 -11.35
CA PHE A 20 -7.18 10.79 -10.81
C PHE A 20 -6.92 11.88 -11.85
N LYS A 21 -5.82 11.78 -12.61
CA LYS A 21 -5.51 12.72 -13.69
C LYS A 21 -6.56 12.74 -14.79
N LYS A 22 -7.11 11.59 -15.17
CA LYS A 22 -8.19 11.52 -16.18
C LYS A 22 -9.40 12.31 -15.69
N CYS A 23 -9.83 12.08 -14.45
CA CYS A 23 -10.95 12.81 -13.87
C CYS A 23 -10.67 14.32 -13.78
N TYR A 24 -9.48 14.70 -13.31
CA TYR A 24 -9.06 16.10 -13.17
C TYR A 24 -9.05 16.87 -14.50
N ILE A 25 -8.69 16.21 -15.61
CA ILE A 25 -8.64 16.84 -16.94
C ILE A 25 -10.03 16.96 -17.57
N LEU A 26 -10.94 16.02 -17.26
CA LEU A 26 -12.29 15.96 -17.83
C LEU A 26 -13.31 16.81 -17.08
N SER A 27 -13.05 17.18 -15.82
CA SER A 27 -13.97 17.96 -15.01
C SER A 27 -14.02 19.44 -15.45
N GLU A 28 -15.22 19.96 -15.72
CA GLU A 28 -15.45 21.40 -15.98
C GLU A 28 -15.59 22.22 -14.68
N ASP A 29 -15.81 21.56 -13.54
CA ASP A 29 -16.04 22.23 -12.25
C ASP A 29 -14.75 22.74 -11.59
N PRO A 30 -14.73 23.98 -11.07
CA PRO A 30 -13.55 24.55 -10.41
C PRO A 30 -13.19 23.87 -9.07
N VAL A 31 -14.10 23.07 -8.50
CA VAL A 31 -13.92 22.41 -7.20
C VAL A 31 -13.70 20.89 -7.33
N GLN A 32 -13.81 20.31 -8.53
CA GLN A 32 -13.46 18.90 -8.82
C GLN A 32 -13.90 17.89 -7.75
N LYS A 33 -15.09 18.11 -7.17
CA LYS A 33 -15.58 17.32 -6.03
C LYS A 33 -15.76 15.85 -6.41
N ASP A 34 -16.07 15.60 -7.67
CA ASP A 34 -16.27 14.25 -8.22
C ASP A 34 -14.96 13.46 -8.33
N CYS A 35 -13.81 14.13 -8.33
CA CYS A 35 -12.49 13.49 -8.40
C CYS A 35 -11.85 13.25 -7.02
N VAL A 36 -12.51 13.67 -5.95
CA VAL A 36 -12.08 13.42 -4.56
C VAL A 36 -11.91 11.93 -4.23
N PRO A 37 -12.83 11.00 -4.57
CA PRO A 37 -12.61 9.58 -4.27
C PRO A 37 -11.34 9.02 -4.94
N LEU A 38 -11.09 9.39 -6.19
CA LEU A 38 -9.90 8.97 -6.95
C LEU A 38 -8.61 9.57 -6.36
N ARG A 39 -8.68 10.80 -5.86
CA ARG A 39 -7.57 11.43 -5.13
C ARG A 39 -7.27 10.68 -3.85
N ASP A 40 -8.31 10.33 -3.09
CA ASP A 40 -8.17 9.66 -1.81
C ASP A 40 -7.56 8.26 -2.00
N ASP A 41 -7.95 7.53 -3.05
CA ASP A 41 -7.33 6.24 -3.40
C ASP A 41 -5.85 6.37 -3.73
N TYR A 42 -5.45 7.43 -4.47
CA TYR A 42 -4.05 7.70 -4.75
C TYR A 42 -3.24 7.99 -3.46
N VAL A 43 -3.79 8.81 -2.56
CA VAL A 43 -3.13 9.14 -1.28
C VAL A 43 -3.06 7.92 -0.36
N GLU A 44 -4.09 7.08 -0.34
CA GLU A 44 -4.09 5.81 0.39
C GLU A 44 -3.04 4.85 -0.15
N CYS A 45 -2.88 4.70 -1.47
CA CYS A 45 -1.81 3.85 -2.01
C CYS A 45 -0.40 4.34 -1.60
N LEU A 46 -0.20 5.66 -1.51
CA LEU A 46 1.09 6.23 -1.13
C LEU A 46 1.45 6.02 0.34
N HIS A 47 0.45 6.09 1.23
CA HIS A 47 0.69 6.12 2.68
C HIS A 47 0.11 4.93 3.46
N SER A 48 -0.76 4.14 2.84
CA SER A 48 -1.40 2.95 3.40
C SER A 48 -2.05 3.16 4.78
N PHE A 49 -2.59 4.34 5.08
CA PHE A 49 -3.13 4.64 6.42
C PHE A 49 -4.27 3.70 6.82
N LYS A 50 -5.26 3.51 5.93
CA LYS A 50 -6.38 2.61 6.18
C LYS A 50 -5.94 1.15 6.30
N GLU A 51 -4.95 0.75 5.50
CA GLU A 51 -4.39 -0.59 5.52
C GLU A 51 -3.66 -0.87 6.84
N ILE A 52 -2.77 0.04 7.27
CA ILE A 52 -2.04 -0.06 8.53
C ILE A 52 -3.02 -0.12 9.71
N ALA A 53 -4.03 0.75 9.73
CA ALA A 53 -5.04 0.73 10.79
C ALA A 53 -5.84 -0.58 10.83
N ARG A 54 -6.14 -1.16 9.66
CA ARG A 54 -6.83 -2.46 9.58
C ARG A 54 -5.93 -3.60 10.08
N VAL A 55 -4.68 -3.64 9.64
CA VAL A 55 -3.71 -4.66 10.07
C VAL A 55 -3.49 -4.60 11.57
N GLN A 56 -3.36 -3.41 12.15
CA GLN A 56 -3.24 -3.23 13.60
C GLN A 56 -4.44 -3.79 14.37
N LYS A 57 -5.68 -3.56 13.88
CA LYS A 57 -6.88 -4.13 14.49
C LYS A 57 -6.90 -5.66 14.42
N ILE A 58 -6.51 -6.23 13.29
CA ILE A 58 -6.42 -7.69 13.12
C ILE A 58 -5.37 -8.26 14.07
N GLN A 59 -4.18 -7.67 14.11
CA GLN A 59 -3.10 -8.08 15.00
C GLN A 59 -3.48 -8.00 16.48
N ALA A 60 -4.21 -6.96 16.89
CA ALA A 60 -4.69 -6.85 18.26
C ALA A 60 -5.63 -8.01 18.63
N VAL A 61 -6.59 -8.32 17.74
CA VAL A 61 -7.53 -9.45 17.93
C VAL A 61 -6.79 -10.79 17.91
N GLU A 62 -5.82 -10.97 17.02
CA GLU A 62 -4.99 -12.18 16.97
C GLU A 62 -4.21 -12.36 18.27
N GLN A 63 -3.57 -11.31 18.78
CA GLN A 63 -2.83 -11.35 20.05
C GLN A 63 -3.73 -11.72 21.23
N GLU A 64 -4.95 -11.20 21.29
CA GLU A 64 -5.91 -11.58 22.32
C GLU A 64 -6.29 -13.06 22.24
N LYS A 65 -6.54 -13.58 21.03
CA LYS A 65 -6.88 -14.99 20.84
C LYS A 65 -5.70 -15.93 21.11
N LEU A 66 -4.46 -15.51 20.78
CA LEU A 66 -3.24 -16.22 21.16
C LEU A 66 -3.11 -16.31 22.69
N LYS A 67 -3.37 -15.21 23.43
CA LYS A 67 -3.37 -15.21 24.90
C LYS A 67 -4.44 -16.12 25.51
N LYS A 68 -5.61 -16.22 24.85
CA LYS A 68 -6.69 -17.13 25.26
C LYS A 68 -6.43 -18.60 24.87
N GLY A 69 -5.38 -18.89 24.10
CA GLY A 69 -5.05 -20.23 23.63
C GLY A 69 -5.96 -20.75 22.52
N GLU A 70 -6.77 -19.89 21.90
CA GLU A 70 -7.72 -20.26 20.83
C GLU A 70 -7.05 -20.35 19.45
N LEU A 71 -5.90 -19.69 19.28
CA LEU A 71 -5.09 -19.71 18.07
C LEU A 71 -3.67 -20.20 18.39
N LYS A 72 -3.10 -20.97 17.47
CA LYS A 72 -1.69 -21.35 17.51
C LYS A 72 -0.85 -20.26 16.83
N PRO A 73 0.38 -20.00 17.29
CA PRO A 73 1.30 -19.13 16.57
C PRO A 73 1.41 -19.59 15.13
N ARG A 74 1.34 -18.66 14.18
CA ARG A 74 1.64 -18.97 12.78
C ARG A 74 3.10 -19.43 12.75
N GLU A 75 3.33 -20.70 12.46
CA GLU A 75 4.69 -21.17 12.20
C GLU A 75 5.25 -20.31 11.06
N GLU A 76 6.43 -19.71 11.28
CA GLU A 76 7.17 -19.06 10.21
C GLU A 76 7.48 -20.13 9.17
N GLU A 77 6.63 -20.24 8.15
CA GLU A 77 6.98 -20.93 6.93
C GLU A 77 8.23 -20.25 6.42
N LYS A 78 9.36 -20.93 6.64
CA LYS A 78 10.73 -20.47 6.38
C LYS A 78 10.71 -19.72 5.05
N LEU A 79 10.87 -18.40 5.11
CA LEU A 79 10.98 -17.58 3.93
C LEU A 79 12.08 -18.22 3.06
N ASP A 80 11.66 -18.74 1.91
CA ASP A 80 12.53 -19.46 0.99
C ASP A 80 13.80 -18.60 0.73
N PRO A 81 15.02 -19.08 1.01
CA PRO A 81 16.25 -18.29 0.95
C PRO A 81 16.48 -17.58 -0.40
N ARG A 82 15.78 -18.00 -1.46
CA ARG A 82 15.80 -17.38 -2.78
C ARG A 82 15.27 -15.95 -2.83
N PHE A 83 14.50 -15.50 -1.84
CA PHE A 83 13.98 -14.11 -1.78
C PHE A 83 14.85 -13.16 -0.95
N ASN A 84 16.05 -13.56 -0.56
CA ASN A 84 17.01 -12.68 0.12
C ASN A 84 17.91 -11.95 -0.92
N LEU A 85 17.36 -10.93 -1.57
CA LEU A 85 18.12 -9.95 -2.36
C LEU A 85 18.61 -8.79 -1.49
N ARG A 86 19.01 -9.07 -0.25
CA ARG A 86 19.88 -8.15 0.50
C ARG A 86 21.32 -8.60 0.27
N SER A 87 21.88 -8.17 -0.85
CA SER A 87 23.33 -8.20 -1.05
C SER A 87 23.99 -7.52 0.16
N PRO A 88 25.05 -8.10 0.75
CA PRO A 88 25.88 -7.36 1.67
C PRO A 88 26.49 -6.19 0.89
N VAL A 89 26.25 -4.97 1.37
CA VAL A 89 27.08 -3.83 0.99
C VAL A 89 28.46 -4.12 1.57
N SER A 90 29.36 -4.66 0.74
CA SER A 90 30.77 -4.72 1.06
C SER A 90 31.33 -3.31 1.15
N ALA A 91 32.20 -3.13 2.15
CA ALA A 91 33.05 -1.98 2.40
C ALA A 91 33.96 -1.63 1.21
#